data_AF-A0A7X3PZ84-F1
#
_entry.id   AF-A0A7X3PZ84-F1
#
_cell.length_a   1.000
_cell.length_b   1.000
_cell.length_c   1.000
_cell.angle_alpha   90.00
_cell.angle_beta   90.00
_cell.angle_gamma   90.00
#
_symmetry.space_group_name_H-M   'P 1'
#
loop_
_entity.id
_entity.type
_entity.pdbx_description
1 polymer ?
#
loop_
_entity_poly.entity_id
_entity_poly.type
_entity_poly.pdbx_seq_one_letter_code
_entity_poly.pdbx_strand_id
1 'polypeptide(L)'
;MKKRTVTLYVVTFALGLGAGWTLNVQRLPVEGISARTAADYLHGVIEADRTFYTQHVVERMEAMLIVNASEEWITDKTLPLPAQFLREASRSLRLRDAPFRYRLVSLWPLNPQNAPVSDHERQMLEQVVEFGE
;
A
#
# COMPACT_ATOMS: atom_id res chain seq x y z
N MET A 1 -41.51 26.45 51.35
CA MET A 1 -41.16 25.14 50.75
C MET A 1 -40.38 25.22 49.41
N LYS A 2 -40.49 26.29 48.61
CA LYS A 2 -39.89 26.39 47.25
C LYS A 2 -38.35 26.49 47.19
N LYS A 3 -37.70 27.01 48.24
CA LYS A 3 -36.23 27.24 48.25
C LYS A 3 -35.40 25.95 48.35
N ARG A 4 -35.89 24.92 49.05
CA ARG A 4 -35.16 23.63 49.23
C ARG A 4 -35.14 22.78 47.96
N THR A 5 -36.21 22.85 47.17
CA THR A 5 -36.32 22.10 45.92
C THR A 5 -35.39 22.65 44.83
N VAL A 6 -35.22 23.97 44.75
CA VAL A 6 -34.31 24.62 43.79
C VAL A 6 -32.84 24.29 44.10
N THR A 7 -32.46 24.26 45.37
CA THR A 7 -31.10 23.88 45.78
C THR A 7 -30.78 22.43 45.39
N LEU A 8 -31.75 21.51 45.44
CA LEU A 8 -31.53 20.12 45.08
C LEU A 8 -31.25 19.94 43.58
N TYR A 9 -31.96 20.65 42.70
CA TYR A 9 -31.74 20.58 41.25
C TYR A 9 -30.41 21.18 40.79
N VAL A 10 -29.92 22.22 41.46
CA VAL A 10 -28.62 22.85 41.15
C VAL A 10 -27.46 21.92 41.48
N VAL A 11 -27.57 21.12 42.55
CA VAL A 11 -26.54 20.14 42.94
C VAL A 11 -26.49 18.96 41.97
N THR A 12 -27.63 18.45 41.50
CA THR A 12 -27.66 17.37 40.48
C THR A 12 -27.17 17.85 39.12
N PHE A 13 -27.42 19.11 38.74
CA PHE A 13 -26.88 19.69 37.50
C PHE A 13 -25.37 19.92 37.58
N ALA A 14 -24.84 20.31 38.74
CA ALA A 14 -23.40 20.45 38.97
C ALA A 14 -22.66 19.09 38.96
N LEU A 15 -23.27 18.02 39.49
CA LEU A 15 -22.71 16.66 39.41
C LEU A 15 -22.77 16.07 37.99
N GLY A 16 -23.83 16.36 37.23
CA GLY A 16 -23.97 15.95 35.83
C GLY A 16 -22.97 16.63 34.88
N LEU A 17 -22.59 17.88 35.17
CA LEU A 17 -21.56 18.60 34.40
C LEU A 17 -20.12 18.25 34.84
N GLY A 18 -19.89 17.94 36.11
CA GLY A 18 -18.55 17.56 36.61
C GLY A 18 -18.08 16.18 36.14
N ALA A 19 -19.00 15.24 35.92
CA ALA A 19 -18.67 13.90 35.43
C ALA A 19 -18.32 13.87 33.94
N GLY A 20 -18.81 14.83 33.14
CA GLY A 20 -18.54 14.91 31.70
C GLY A 20 -17.16 15.48 31.33
N TRP A 21 -16.50 16.19 32.26
CA TRP A 21 -15.22 16.86 32.01
C TRP A 21 -13.98 16.03 32.41
N THR A 22 -14.17 14.90 33.09
CA THR A 22 -13.05 14.08 33.63
C THR A 22 -12.89 12.72 32.96
N LEU A 23 -13.72 12.37 31.97
CA LEU A 23 -13.42 11.27 31.07
C LEU A 23 -12.39 11.73 30.03
N ASN A 24 -11.15 11.86 30.48
CA ASN A 24 -10.00 11.82 29.60
C ASN A 24 -9.96 10.42 29.01
N VAL A 25 -10.64 10.24 27.86
CA VAL A 25 -10.53 9.04 27.04
C VAL A 25 -9.07 8.99 26.59
N GLN A 26 -8.24 8.33 27.40
CA GLN A 26 -6.90 7.94 26.98
C GLN A 26 -7.10 7.05 25.76
N ARG A 27 -6.98 7.64 24.58
CA ARG A 27 -6.78 6.87 23.36
C ARG A 27 -5.45 6.16 23.58
N LEU A 28 -5.51 4.87 23.88
CA LEU A 28 -4.33 4.02 23.86
C LEU A 28 -3.62 4.30 22.53
N PRO A 29 -2.30 4.55 22.51
CA PRO A 29 -1.59 4.71 21.26
C PRO A 29 -1.84 3.42 20.46
N VAL A 30 -2.56 3.55 19.35
CA VAL A 30 -2.68 2.45 18.39
C VAL A 30 -1.29 2.33 17.79
N GLU A 31 -0.55 1.33 18.23
CA GLU A 31 0.76 1.03 17.67
C GLU A 31 0.55 0.61 16.21
N GLY A 32 0.96 1.49 15.30
CA GLY A 32 0.85 1.26 13.86
C GLY A 32 1.88 0.24 13.37
N ILE A 33 1.63 -0.32 12.19
CA ILE A 33 2.62 -1.17 11.51
C ILE A 33 3.83 -0.30 11.11
N SER A 34 5.05 -0.80 11.34
CA SER A 34 6.25 -0.09 10.92
C SER A 34 6.30 0.07 9.39
N ALA A 35 6.92 1.14 8.89
CA ALA A 35 7.04 1.36 7.45
C ALA A 35 7.77 0.20 6.74
N ARG A 36 8.77 -0.40 7.40
CA ARG A 36 9.47 -1.60 6.91
C ARG A 36 8.51 -2.78 6.78
N THR A 37 7.82 -3.13 7.86
CA THR A 37 6.87 -4.25 7.87
C THR A 37 5.75 -4.06 6.85
N ALA A 38 5.25 -2.84 6.68
CA ALA A 38 4.27 -2.52 5.65
C ALA A 38 4.85 -2.71 4.23
N ALA A 39 6.10 -2.30 3.99
CA ALA A 39 6.80 -2.53 2.73
C ALA A 39 7.00 -4.03 2.45
N ASP A 40 7.35 -4.82 3.46
CA ASP A 40 7.54 -6.27 3.35
C ASP A 40 6.22 -6.96 2.95
N TYR A 41 5.10 -6.58 3.57
CA TYR A 41 3.77 -7.08 3.19
C TYR A 41 3.40 -6.70 1.76
N LEU A 42 3.63 -5.44 1.37
CA LEU A 42 3.36 -4.98 0.01
C LEU A 42 4.24 -5.71 -1.01
N HIS A 43 5.53 -5.90 -0.71
CA HIS A 43 6.45 -6.64 -1.55
C HIS A 43 5.97 -8.07 -1.76
N GLY A 44 5.62 -8.80 -0.69
CA GLY A 44 5.15 -10.18 -0.79
C GLY A 44 3.86 -10.32 -1.62
N VAL A 45 2.90 -9.41 -1.48
CA VAL A 45 1.69 -9.41 -2.32
C VAL A 45 2.03 -9.13 -3.79
N ILE A 46 2.87 -8.13 -4.05
CA ILE A 46 3.28 -7.75 -5.41
C ILE A 46 4.05 -8.90 -6.09
N GLU A 47 4.95 -9.56 -5.36
CA GLU A 47 5.73 -10.69 -5.85
C GLU A 47 4.82 -11.88 -6.17
N ALA A 48 3.90 -12.23 -5.26
CA ALA A 48 2.96 -13.32 -5.44
C ALA A 48 2.08 -13.09 -6.68
N ASP A 49 1.49 -11.90 -6.83
CA ASP A 49 0.63 -11.56 -7.95
C ASP A 49 1.40 -11.55 -9.28
N ARG A 50 2.61 -10.99 -9.30
CA ARG A 50 3.46 -10.98 -10.51
C ARG A 50 3.86 -12.40 -10.92
N THR A 51 4.22 -13.24 -9.96
CA THR A 51 4.58 -14.64 -10.19
C THR A 51 3.40 -15.42 -10.75
N PHE A 52 2.23 -15.29 -10.12
CA PHE A 52 1.01 -15.94 -10.56
C PHE A 52 0.59 -15.48 -11.97
N TYR A 53 0.59 -14.18 -12.23
CA TYR A 53 0.25 -13.64 -13.55
C TYR A 53 1.20 -14.18 -14.64
N THR A 54 2.50 -14.22 -14.36
CA THR A 54 3.48 -14.72 -15.32
C THR A 54 3.26 -16.21 -15.61
N GLN A 55 3.23 -17.05 -14.58
CA GLN A 55 3.22 -18.50 -14.74
C GLN A 55 1.85 -19.08 -15.13
N HIS A 56 0.77 -18.50 -14.60
CA HIS A 56 -0.56 -19.12 -14.70
C HIS A 56 -1.51 -18.37 -15.61
N VAL A 57 -1.15 -17.15 -16.02
CA VAL A 57 -1.89 -16.41 -17.05
C VAL A 57 -1.05 -16.35 -18.33
N VAL A 58 0.09 -15.68 -18.34
CA VAL A 58 0.87 -15.45 -19.58
C VAL A 58 1.40 -16.76 -20.15
N GLU A 59 2.27 -17.46 -19.43
CA GLU A 59 2.90 -18.70 -19.90
C GLU A 59 1.86 -19.78 -20.23
N ARG A 60 0.79 -19.86 -19.44
CA ARG A 60 -0.31 -20.80 -19.70
C ARG A 60 -1.07 -20.48 -20.99
N MET A 61 -1.44 -19.22 -21.22
CA MET A 61 -2.17 -18.83 -22.43
C MET A 61 -1.32 -19.00 -23.70
N GLU A 62 -0.02 -18.70 -23.60
CA GLU A 62 0.95 -18.92 -24.68
C GLU A 62 1.14 -20.41 -24.98
N ALA A 63 1.32 -21.24 -23.95
CA ALA A 63 1.47 -22.69 -24.11
C ALA A 63 0.22 -23.35 -24.72
N MET A 64 -0.97 -22.80 -24.43
CA MET A 64 -2.24 -23.24 -25.02
C MET A 64 -2.49 -22.67 -26.42
N LEU A 65 -1.57 -21.84 -26.95
CA LEU A 65 -1.69 -21.16 -28.25
C LEU A 65 -2.97 -20.31 -28.37
N ILE A 66 -3.46 -19.76 -27.25
CA ILE A 66 -4.67 -18.93 -27.22
C ILE A 66 -4.34 -17.47 -27.54
N VAL A 67 -3.36 -16.90 -26.83
CA VAL A 67 -2.95 -15.50 -26.97
C VAL A 67 -1.54 -15.33 -26.42
N ASN A 68 -0.76 -14.47 -27.06
CA ASN A 68 0.60 -14.13 -26.61
C ASN A 68 0.61 -12.90 -25.73
N ALA A 69 1.71 -12.63 -25.03
CA ALA A 69 1.98 -11.31 -24.49
C ALA A 69 2.71 -10.42 -25.51
N SER A 70 2.35 -9.14 -25.57
CA SER A 70 2.95 -8.16 -26.48
C SER A 70 3.22 -6.84 -25.76
N GLU A 71 4.20 -6.09 -26.25
CA GLU A 71 4.38 -4.70 -25.83
C GLU A 71 3.18 -3.83 -26.23
N GLU A 72 2.57 -4.11 -27.39
CA GLU A 72 1.45 -3.36 -27.97
C GLU A 72 0.09 -3.99 -27.63
N TRP A 73 -0.02 -4.57 -26.43
CA TRP A 73 -1.13 -5.45 -26.03
C TRP A 73 -2.54 -4.87 -26.19
N ILE A 74 -2.68 -3.54 -26.09
CA ILE A 74 -3.97 -2.87 -26.31
C ILE A 74 -4.38 -2.94 -27.79
N THR A 75 -3.46 -2.57 -28.69
CA THR A 75 -3.71 -2.52 -30.13
C THR A 75 -3.83 -3.94 -30.70
N ASP A 76 -2.95 -4.83 -30.25
CA ASP A 76 -2.88 -6.22 -30.71
C ASP A 76 -3.96 -7.11 -30.09
N LYS A 77 -4.69 -6.61 -29.07
CA LYS A 77 -5.67 -7.37 -28.28
C LYS A 77 -5.04 -8.62 -27.64
N THR A 78 -3.82 -8.48 -27.15
CA THR A 78 -3.02 -9.52 -26.52
C THR A 78 -2.87 -9.27 -25.01
N LEU A 79 -2.11 -10.11 -24.31
CA LEU A 79 -1.82 -9.91 -22.89
C LEU A 79 -0.71 -8.86 -22.71
N PRO A 80 -0.75 -8.01 -21.66
CA PRO A 80 0.38 -7.17 -21.33
C PRO A 80 1.56 -8.01 -20.85
N LEU A 81 2.78 -7.56 -21.16
CA LEU A 81 3.99 -8.14 -20.58
C LEU A 81 3.95 -8.06 -19.04
N PRO A 82 4.58 -8.99 -18.29
CA PRO A 82 4.59 -8.95 -16.83
C PRO A 82 5.05 -7.61 -16.23
N ALA A 83 6.05 -6.96 -16.83
CA ALA A 83 6.51 -5.64 -16.40
C ALA A 83 5.47 -4.52 -16.67
N GLN A 84 4.72 -4.62 -17.77
CA GLN A 84 3.66 -3.68 -18.10
C GLN A 84 2.45 -3.85 -17.17
N PHE A 85 2.05 -5.10 -16.86
CA PHE A 85 1.02 -5.39 -15.86
C PHE A 85 1.31 -4.71 -14.53
N LEU A 86 2.52 -4.91 -13.99
CA LEU A 86 2.94 -4.31 -12.73
C LEU A 86 2.91 -2.77 -12.78
N ARG A 87 3.36 -2.18 -13.90
CA ARG A 87 3.35 -0.73 -14.10
C ARG A 87 1.94 -0.16 -14.16
N GLU A 88 1.00 -0.83 -14.84
CA GLU A 88 -0.40 -0.40 -14.91
C GLU A 88 -1.10 -0.53 -13.54
N ALA A 89 -0.79 -1.57 -12.77
CA ALA A 89 -1.27 -1.72 -11.40
C ALA A 89 -0.77 -0.57 -10.49
N SER A 90 0.53 -0.24 -10.55
CA SER A 90 1.10 0.94 -9.87
C SER A 90 0.45 2.25 -10.30
N ARG A 91 0.20 2.41 -11.61
CA ARG A 91 -0.50 3.58 -12.15
C ARG A 91 -1.92 3.71 -11.58
N SER A 92 -2.65 2.61 -11.43
CA SER A 92 -4.00 2.62 -10.85
C SER A 92 -4.00 3.14 -9.41
N LEU A 93 -3.00 2.76 -8.59
CA LEU A 93 -2.85 3.30 -7.24
C LEU A 93 -2.67 4.82 -7.24
N ARG A 94 -1.93 5.35 -8.20
CA ARG A 94 -1.78 6.81 -8.36
C ARG A 94 -3.07 7.52 -8.71
N LEU A 95 -3.89 6.93 -9.58
CA LEU A 95 -5.20 7.49 -9.94
C LEU A 95 -6.19 7.47 -8.78
N ARG A 96 -6.02 6.56 -7.82
CA ARG A 96 -6.86 6.42 -6.62
C ARG A 96 -6.32 7.17 -5.40
N ASP A 97 -5.27 7.96 -5.57
CA ASP A 97 -4.57 8.66 -4.47
C ASP A 97 -4.19 7.74 -3.30
N ALA A 98 -3.71 6.53 -3.61
CA ALA A 98 -3.25 5.60 -2.60
C ALA A 98 -2.06 6.19 -1.81
N PRO A 99 -1.92 5.90 -0.51
CA PRO A 99 -0.89 6.47 0.35
C PRO A 99 0.53 5.96 0.05
N PHE A 100 0.69 5.07 -0.93
CA PHE A 100 1.96 4.52 -1.33
C PHE A 100 2.04 4.37 -2.85
N ARG A 101 3.27 4.19 -3.34
CA ARG A 101 3.58 3.88 -4.75
C ARG A 101 4.68 2.84 -4.79
N TYR A 102 4.73 2.08 -5.88
CA TYR A 102 5.82 1.16 -6.16
C TYR A 102 6.20 1.24 -7.64
N ARG A 103 7.43 0.87 -7.97
CA ARG A 103 7.91 0.74 -9.36
C ARG A 103 9.02 -0.30 -9.41
N LEU A 104 9.31 -0.79 -10.61
CA LEU A 104 10.51 -1.60 -10.84
C LEU A 104 11.74 -0.70 -10.84
N VAL A 105 12.78 -1.14 -10.13
CA VAL A 105 14.09 -0.49 -10.13
C VAL A 105 15.17 -1.57 -10.23
N SER A 106 16.25 -1.30 -10.95
CA SER A 106 17.39 -2.21 -11.08
C SER A 106 18.69 -1.43 -11.27
N LEU A 107 19.80 -1.99 -10.79
CA LEU A 107 21.16 -1.50 -11.11
C LEU A 107 21.51 -1.73 -12.59
N TRP A 108 20.89 -2.73 -13.22
CA TRP A 108 21.07 -3.08 -14.63
C TRP A 108 19.71 -3.10 -15.34
N PRO A 109 19.07 -1.93 -15.52
CA PRO A 109 17.73 -1.88 -16.07
C PRO A 109 17.76 -2.02 -17.60
N LEU A 110 16.93 -2.89 -18.15
CA LEU A 110 16.69 -2.94 -19.60
C LEU A 110 15.96 -1.68 -20.09
N ASN A 111 14.94 -1.26 -19.34
CA ASN A 111 14.27 0.02 -19.57
C ASN A 111 14.95 1.10 -18.71
N PRO A 112 15.57 2.14 -19.29
CA PRO A 112 16.25 3.20 -18.53
C PRO A 112 15.38 3.91 -17.48
N GLN A 113 14.05 3.90 -17.63
CA GLN A 113 13.12 4.45 -16.64
C GLN A 113 13.13 3.69 -15.30
N ASN A 114 13.65 2.47 -15.29
CA ASN A 114 13.82 1.65 -14.09
C ASN A 114 15.20 1.83 -13.45
N ALA A 115 16.00 2.80 -13.87
CA ALA A 115 17.23 3.15 -13.18
C ALA A 115 16.93 3.77 -11.80
N PRO A 116 17.86 3.67 -10.83
CA PRO A 116 17.80 4.44 -9.60
C PRO A 116 17.92 5.94 -9.94
N VAL A 117 17.09 6.76 -9.29
CA VAL A 117 17.04 8.22 -9.50
C VAL A 117 17.85 9.00 -8.46
N SER A 118 18.35 8.32 -7.43
CA SER A 118 19.18 8.90 -6.38
C SER A 118 20.28 7.94 -5.94
N ASP A 119 21.33 8.49 -5.32
CA ASP A 119 22.41 7.68 -4.76
C ASP A 119 21.92 6.78 -3.62
N HIS A 120 20.94 7.24 -2.85
CA HIS A 120 20.29 6.43 -1.82
C HIS A 120 19.62 5.19 -2.43
N GLU A 121 18.82 5.34 -3.49
CA GLU A 121 18.22 4.17 -4.15
C GLU A 121 19.27 3.22 -4.72
N ARG A 122 20.37 3.74 -5.28
CA ARG A 122 21.47 2.92 -5.77
C ARG A 122 22.10 2.08 -4.65
N GLN A 123 22.43 2.71 -3.53
CA GLN A 123 23.00 2.02 -2.36
C GLN A 123 22.06 0.95 -1.81
N MET A 124 20.76 1.23 -1.74
CA MET A 124 19.77 0.25 -1.30
C MET A 124 19.69 -0.94 -2.26
N LEU A 125 19.76 -0.71 -3.58
CA LEU A 125 19.79 -1.81 -4.55
C LEU A 125 21.09 -2.62 -4.50
N GLU A 126 22.23 -1.99 -4.20
CA GLU A 126 23.50 -2.69 -3.98
C GLU A 126 23.40 -3.64 -2.78
N GLN A 127 22.75 -3.21 -1.68
CA GLN A 127 22.48 -4.07 -0.53
C GLN A 127 21.60 -5.27 -0.90
N VAL A 128 20.50 -5.05 -1.66
CA VAL A 128 19.62 -6.14 -2.11
C VAL A 128 20.41 -7.17 -2.94
N VAL A 129 21.33 -6.71 -3.80
CA VAL A 129 22.18 -7.61 -4.62
C VAL A 129 23.16 -8.40 -3.75
N GLU A 130 23.72 -7.78 -2.71
CA GLU A 130 24.71 -8.41 -1.84
C GLU A 130 24.07 -9.43 -0.88
N PHE A 131 22.92 -9.11 -0.30
CA PHE A 131 22.32 -9.88 0.79
C PHE A 131 21.09 -10.70 0.39
N GLY A 132 20.53 -10.48 -0.80
CA GLY A 132 19.32 -11.16 -1.27
C GLY A 132 18.01 -10.62 -0.68
N GLU A 133 18.09 -9.69 0.28
CA GLU A 133 17.02 -8.84 0.82
C GLU A 133 17.54 -7.46 1.27
#